data_AF-A0AA36AL39-F1
#
_entry.id   AF-A0AA36AL39-F1
#
_cell.length_a   1.000
_cell.length_b   1.000
_cell.length_c   1.000
_cell.angle_alpha   90.00
_cell.angle_beta   90.00
_cell.angle_gamma   90.00
#
_symmetry.space_group_name_H-M   'P 1'
#
loop_
_entity.id
_entity.type
_entity.pdbx_description
1 polymer ?
#
loop_
_entity_poly.entity_id
_entity_poly.type
_entity_poly.pdbx_seq_one_letter_code
_entity_poly.pdbx_strand_id
1 'polypeptide(L)'
;MRALLHEDQYAKQFSIWLLQLGDGKGKFDGNADIILAHIAIMGKSPTELKNMVFPDLSNNYNAYTWLCERAIIVLKHETVARINHEFMNKIPTVIKKYKSVDSVLDENQAVHYPTVFLNSLEPSGTPLHKIFLKVGVLIMLLRNSDPPILMLIVKTLLSNVTEATIINGCDSGEEAFIP
;
A
#
# COMPACT_ATOMS: atom_id res chain seq x y z
N MET A 1 -5.97 -16.08 -15.87
CA MET A 1 -4.92 -17.07 -15.54
C MET A 1 -4.85 -17.35 -14.03
N ARG A 2 -4.78 -16.35 -13.14
CA ARG A 2 -4.80 -16.55 -11.66
C ARG A 2 -6.08 -17.20 -11.10
N ALA A 3 -7.26 -16.85 -11.61
CA ALA A 3 -8.55 -17.41 -11.15
C ALA A 3 -8.78 -18.90 -11.47
N LEU A 4 -8.02 -19.47 -12.41
CA LEU A 4 -8.12 -20.88 -12.80
C LEU A 4 -7.25 -21.80 -11.95
N LEU A 5 -6.28 -21.25 -11.21
CA LEU A 5 -5.26 -22.03 -10.48
C LEU A 5 -5.64 -22.33 -9.02
N HIS A 6 -6.64 -21.65 -8.44
CA HIS A 6 -6.97 -21.74 -7.01
C HIS A 6 -8.44 -22.03 -6.70
N GLU A 7 -9.27 -22.41 -7.70
CA GLU A 7 -10.72 -22.66 -7.53
C GLU A 7 -11.50 -21.52 -6.84
N ASP A 8 -10.97 -20.30 -6.85
CA ASP A 8 -11.61 -19.14 -6.24
C ASP A 8 -12.80 -18.67 -7.10
N GLN A 9 -14.01 -18.99 -6.62
CA GLN A 9 -15.27 -18.66 -7.29
C GLN A 9 -15.46 -17.14 -7.45
N TYR A 10 -14.98 -16.32 -6.51
CA TYR A 10 -15.05 -14.86 -6.59
C TYR A 10 -14.09 -14.33 -7.65
N ALA A 11 -12.85 -14.81 -7.67
CA ALA A 11 -11.88 -14.43 -8.70
C ALA A 11 -12.37 -14.81 -10.10
N LYS A 12 -13.06 -15.96 -10.23
CA LYS A 12 -13.67 -16.39 -11.48
C LYS A 12 -14.80 -15.44 -11.90
N GLN A 13 -15.73 -15.13 -11.01
CA GLN A 13 -16.82 -14.17 -11.29
C GLN A 13 -16.27 -12.79 -11.67
N PHE A 14 -15.28 -12.30 -10.93
CA PHE A 14 -14.62 -11.02 -11.20
C PHE A 14 -13.95 -11.03 -12.58
N SER A 15 -13.27 -12.11 -12.96
CA SER A 15 -12.64 -12.23 -14.28
C SER A 15 -13.66 -12.24 -15.43
N ILE A 16 -14.81 -12.88 -15.24
CA ILE A 16 -15.91 -12.87 -16.22
C ILE A 16 -16.48 -11.46 -16.36
N TRP A 17 -16.71 -10.78 -15.24
CA TRP A 17 -17.17 -9.40 -15.23
C TRP A 17 -16.18 -8.45 -15.93
N LEU A 18 -14.89 -8.57 -15.64
CA LEU A 18 -13.83 -7.81 -16.30
C LEU A 18 -13.81 -8.04 -17.82
N LEU A 19 -14.02 -9.29 -18.27
CA LEU A 19 -14.10 -9.61 -19.68
C LEU A 19 -15.34 -8.98 -20.34
N GLN A 20 -16.50 -9.07 -19.69
CA GLN A 20 -17.72 -8.42 -20.17
C GLN A 20 -17.55 -6.91 -20.29
N LEU A 21 -16.86 -6.30 -19.34
CA LEU A 21 -16.52 -4.87 -19.40
C LEU A 21 -15.63 -4.56 -20.60
N GLY A 22 -14.57 -5.36 -20.85
CA GLY A 22 -13.69 -5.22 -22.01
C GLY A 22 -14.38 -5.42 -23.37
N ASP A 23 -15.39 -6.30 -23.41
CA ASP A 23 -16.25 -6.53 -24.58
C ASP A 23 -17.30 -5.41 -24.80
N GLY A 24 -17.34 -4.38 -23.95
CA GLY A 24 -18.34 -3.31 -24.00
C GLY A 24 -19.73 -3.72 -23.50
N LYS A 25 -19.85 -4.87 -22.83
CA LYS A 25 -21.11 -5.41 -22.25
C LYS A 25 -21.27 -5.07 -20.76
N GLY A 26 -20.47 -4.13 -20.26
CA GLY A 26 -20.52 -3.67 -18.87
C GLY A 26 -21.84 -2.99 -18.51
N LYS A 27 -22.14 -2.91 -17.21
CA LYS A 27 -23.23 -2.07 -16.71
C LYS A 27 -22.70 -0.65 -16.51
N PHE A 28 -23.24 0.27 -17.29
CA PHE A 28 -22.94 1.70 -17.21
C PHE A 28 -24.13 2.46 -16.64
N ASP A 29 -23.86 3.57 -15.97
CA ASP A 29 -24.90 4.48 -15.54
C ASP A 29 -25.31 5.45 -16.68
N GLY A 30 -26.20 6.39 -16.38
CA GLY A 30 -26.68 7.38 -17.35
C GLY A 30 -25.59 8.34 -17.88
N ASN A 31 -24.41 8.36 -17.27
CA ASN A 31 -23.26 9.17 -17.67
C ASN A 31 -22.19 8.35 -18.43
N ALA A 32 -22.49 7.09 -18.75
CA ALA A 32 -21.54 6.12 -19.29
C ALA A 32 -20.39 5.74 -18.34
N ASP A 33 -20.53 6.00 -17.04
CA ASP A 33 -19.57 5.55 -16.02
C ASP A 33 -19.85 4.10 -15.61
N ILE A 34 -18.79 3.36 -15.27
CA ILE A 34 -18.90 1.96 -14.86
C ILE A 34 -19.52 1.86 -13.47
N ILE A 35 -20.55 1.03 -13.32
CA ILE A 35 -21.20 0.80 -12.02
C ILE A 35 -20.37 -0.19 -11.18
N LEU A 36 -19.64 0.33 -10.19
CA LEU A 36 -18.77 -0.46 -9.30
C LEU A 36 -19.43 -1.00 -8.02
N ALA A 37 -20.72 -0.72 -7.79
CA ALA A 37 -21.41 -1.02 -6.52
C ALA A 37 -21.41 -2.51 -6.10
N HIS A 38 -21.11 -3.42 -7.03
CA HIS A 38 -21.03 -4.86 -6.78
C HIS A 38 -19.61 -5.33 -6.38
N ILE A 39 -18.58 -4.48 -6.49
CA ILE A 39 -17.18 -4.78 -6.14
C ILE A 39 -16.54 -3.76 -5.20
N ALA A 40 -17.09 -2.56 -5.07
CA ALA A 40 -16.52 -1.50 -4.26
C ALA A 40 -17.60 -0.65 -3.59
N ILE A 41 -17.24 -0.12 -2.41
CA ILE A 41 -18.02 0.88 -1.70
C ILE A 41 -17.54 2.26 -2.17
N MET A 42 -18.46 3.06 -2.71
CA MET A 42 -18.18 4.42 -3.16
C MET A 42 -18.51 5.42 -2.05
N GLY A 43 -17.49 6.09 -1.52
CA GLY A 43 -17.66 7.20 -0.58
C GLY A 43 -17.59 8.55 -1.30
N LYS A 44 -18.29 9.55 -0.78
CA LYS A 44 -18.36 10.91 -1.37
C LYS A 44 -17.22 11.80 -0.90
N SER A 45 -16.53 11.42 0.18
CA SER A 45 -15.40 12.15 0.73
C SER A 45 -14.32 11.22 1.32
N PRO A 46 -13.05 11.67 1.42
CA PRO A 46 -12.00 10.92 2.12
C PRO A 46 -12.37 10.57 3.56
N THR A 47 -13.06 11.45 4.28
CA THR A 47 -13.46 11.22 5.68
C THR A 47 -14.48 10.10 5.80
N GLU A 48 -15.46 10.09 4.92
CA GLU A 48 -16.45 9.02 4.84
C GLU A 48 -15.80 7.68 4.49
N LEU A 49 -14.94 7.65 3.46
CA LEU A 49 -14.20 6.44 3.07
C LEU A 49 -13.37 5.86 4.22
N LYS A 50 -12.63 6.71 4.94
CA LYS A 50 -11.84 6.27 6.10
C LYS A 50 -12.71 5.57 7.15
N ASN A 51 -13.87 6.13 7.47
CA ASN A 51 -14.75 5.61 8.50
C ASN A 51 -15.53 4.36 8.04
N MET A 52 -15.88 4.28 6.75
CA MET A 52 -16.54 3.11 6.16
C MET A 52 -15.59 1.92 6.06
N VAL A 53 -14.37 2.15 5.57
CA VAL A 53 -13.41 1.07 5.31
C VAL A 53 -12.67 0.68 6.58
N PHE A 54 -12.17 1.63 7.37
CA PHE A 54 -11.40 1.36 8.60
C PHE A 54 -12.08 1.97 9.84
N PRO A 55 -13.25 1.44 10.26
CA PRO A 55 -13.89 1.89 11.48
C PRO A 55 -12.99 1.59 12.70
N ASP A 56 -12.85 2.57 13.57
CA ASP A 56 -12.15 2.43 14.85
C ASP A 56 -10.71 1.86 14.75
N LEU A 57 -9.94 2.35 13.77
CA LEU A 57 -8.57 1.91 13.52
C LEU A 57 -7.67 1.93 14.77
N SER A 58 -7.87 2.87 15.69
CA SER A 58 -7.08 2.99 16.92
C SER A 58 -7.19 1.77 17.84
N ASN A 59 -8.30 1.01 17.78
CA ASN A 59 -8.48 -0.23 18.53
C ASN A 59 -8.17 -1.47 17.69
N ASN A 60 -8.37 -1.40 16.37
CA ASN A 60 -8.21 -2.54 15.46
C ASN A 60 -6.83 -2.64 14.78
N TYR A 61 -5.88 -1.74 15.06
CA TYR A 61 -4.58 -1.72 14.39
C TYR A 61 -3.72 -2.98 14.59
N ASN A 62 -4.00 -3.78 15.62
CA ASN A 62 -3.33 -5.07 15.85
C ASN A 62 -4.10 -6.28 15.27
N ALA A 63 -5.30 -6.06 14.72
CA ALA A 63 -6.10 -7.11 14.12
C ALA A 63 -5.69 -7.30 12.65
N TYR A 64 -4.69 -8.15 12.43
CA TYR A 64 -4.06 -8.30 11.12
C TYR A 64 -5.03 -8.75 10.04
N THR A 65 -5.80 -9.82 10.27
CA THR A 65 -6.82 -10.29 9.31
C THR A 65 -7.82 -9.20 8.94
N TRP A 66 -8.22 -8.38 9.92
CA TRP A 66 -9.12 -7.25 9.70
C TRP A 66 -8.50 -6.17 8.81
N LEU A 67 -7.20 -5.88 8.96
CA LEU A 67 -6.49 -4.91 8.11
C LEU A 67 -6.30 -5.41 6.68
N CYS A 68 -6.01 -6.70 6.49
CA CYS A 68 -5.68 -7.29 5.18
C CYS A 68 -6.87 -7.32 4.21
N GLU A 69 -8.10 -7.39 4.72
CA GLU A 69 -9.32 -7.52 3.92
C GLU A 69 -9.83 -6.17 3.35
N ARG A 70 -9.09 -5.09 3.60
CA ARG A 70 -9.57 -3.71 3.41
C ARG A 70 -8.55 -2.88 2.64
N ALA A 71 -9.03 -2.11 1.67
CA ALA A 71 -8.22 -1.17 0.92
C ALA A 71 -9.02 0.09 0.58
N ILE A 72 -8.36 1.24 0.61
CA ILE A 72 -8.89 2.49 0.06
C ILE A 72 -8.11 2.79 -1.21
N ILE A 73 -8.83 2.91 -2.32
CA ILE A 73 -8.26 3.27 -3.62
C ILE A 73 -8.68 4.70 -3.93
N VAL A 74 -7.71 5.56 -4.25
CA VAL A 74 -7.94 6.95 -4.62
C VAL A 74 -7.16 7.29 -5.88
N LEU A 75 -7.75 8.10 -6.75
CA LEU A 75 -7.14 8.48 -8.03
C LEU A 75 -5.87 9.34 -7.89
N LYS A 76 -5.83 10.26 -6.91
CA LYS A 76 -4.74 11.22 -6.73
C LYS A 76 -3.77 10.77 -5.65
N HIS A 77 -2.48 10.71 -6.00
CA HIS A 77 -1.40 10.35 -5.07
C HIS A 77 -1.36 11.25 -3.82
N GLU A 78 -1.53 12.56 -3.97
CA GLU A 78 -1.57 13.50 -2.84
C GLU A 78 -2.66 13.14 -1.82
N THR A 79 -3.83 12.71 -2.29
CA THR A 79 -4.93 12.29 -1.40
C THR A 79 -4.58 10.99 -0.69
N VAL A 80 -3.90 10.04 -1.36
CA VAL A 80 -3.40 8.81 -0.74
C VAL A 80 -2.39 9.14 0.37
N ALA A 81 -1.42 10.01 0.09
CA ALA A 81 -0.42 10.44 1.07
C ALA A 81 -1.07 11.07 2.31
N ARG A 82 -2.07 11.96 2.11
CA ARG A 82 -2.82 12.56 3.20
C ARG A 82 -3.57 11.52 4.05
N ILE A 83 -4.28 10.59 3.42
CA ILE A 83 -5.03 9.53 4.14
C ILE A 83 -4.07 8.64 4.93
N ASN A 84 -2.96 8.22 4.32
CA ASN A 84 -1.96 7.37 4.98
C ASN A 84 -1.35 8.08 6.19
N HIS A 85 -1.05 9.38 6.07
CA HIS A 85 -0.52 10.18 7.18
C HIS A 85 -1.54 10.29 8.34
N GLU A 86 -2.82 10.51 8.04
CA GLU A 86 -3.87 10.55 9.06
C GLU A 86 -4.05 9.20 9.77
N PHE A 87 -3.98 8.08 9.04
CA PHE A 87 -4.03 6.74 9.65
C PHE A 87 -2.82 6.45 10.53
N MET A 88 -1.61 6.81 10.09
CA MET A 88 -0.42 6.70 10.95
C MET A 88 -0.58 7.49 12.25
N ASN A 89 -1.21 8.66 12.22
CA ASN A 89 -1.43 9.47 13.42
C ASN A 89 -2.46 8.86 14.38
N LYS A 90 -3.42 8.07 13.89
CA LYS A 90 -4.40 7.37 14.73
C LYS A 90 -3.84 6.17 15.48
N ILE A 91 -2.75 5.58 14.98
CA ILE A 91 -2.11 4.43 15.62
C ILE A 91 -1.33 4.90 16.86
N PRO A 92 -1.64 4.39 18.06
CA PRO A 92 -1.12 4.88 19.33
C PRO A 92 0.29 4.32 19.64
N THR A 93 1.18 4.28 18.66
CA THR A 93 2.57 3.81 18.81
C THR A 93 3.57 4.91 18.46
N VAL A 94 4.82 4.72 18.90
CA VAL A 94 5.90 5.69 18.70
C VAL A 94 6.32 5.70 17.23
N ILE A 95 6.39 6.90 16.65
CA ILE A 95 6.87 7.09 15.28
C ILE A 95 8.40 6.98 15.24
N LYS A 96 8.90 6.21 14.28
CA LYS A 96 10.32 6.15 13.95
C LYS A 96 10.58 6.70 12.57
N LYS A 97 11.66 7.45 12.44
CA LYS A 97 12.12 8.04 11.19
C LYS A 97 13.33 7.28 10.66
N TYR A 98 13.23 6.83 9.43
CA TYR A 98 14.35 6.31 8.65
C TYR A 98 14.76 7.35 7.60
N LYS A 99 16.05 7.37 7.26
CA LYS A 99 16.60 8.21 6.20
C LYS A 99 17.28 7.30 5.18
N SER A 100 17.05 7.52 3.89
CA SER A 100 17.87 6.88 2.86
C SER A 100 19.30 7.36 2.94
N VAL A 101 20.21 6.54 2.43
CA VAL A 101 21.61 6.86 2.23
C VAL A 101 21.85 6.82 0.73
N ASP A 102 21.79 7.99 0.10
CA ASP A 102 21.90 8.13 -1.35
C ASP A 102 23.32 8.56 -1.72
N SER A 103 23.94 7.87 -2.68
CA SER A 103 25.27 8.16 -3.18
C SER A 103 25.33 8.05 -4.71
N VAL A 104 26.31 8.72 -5.30
CA VAL A 104 26.61 8.62 -6.73
C VAL A 104 27.60 7.47 -6.93
N LEU A 105 27.40 6.67 -7.99
CA LEU A 105 28.32 5.56 -8.31
C LEU A 105 29.69 6.06 -8.82
N ASP A 106 29.71 7.18 -9.54
CA ASP A 106 30.92 7.81 -10.08
C ASP A 106 31.35 8.98 -9.18
N GLU A 107 32.48 8.83 -8.50
CA GLU A 107 33.04 9.84 -7.60
C GLU A 107 33.35 11.17 -8.32
N ASN A 108 33.65 11.12 -9.62
CA ASN A 108 33.89 12.34 -10.41
C ASN A 108 32.61 13.18 -10.59
N GLN A 109 31.45 12.54 -10.51
CA GLN A 109 30.15 13.20 -10.57
C GLN A 109 29.62 13.64 -9.20
N ALA A 110 30.26 13.22 -8.10
CA ALA A 110 29.85 13.60 -6.74
C ALA A 110 29.89 15.13 -6.53
N VAL A 111 30.77 15.85 -7.25
CA VAL A 111 30.83 17.32 -7.24
C VAL A 111 29.59 17.95 -7.88
N HIS A 112 28.99 17.28 -8.88
CA HIS A 112 27.82 17.76 -9.60
C HIS A 112 26.50 17.39 -8.91
N TYR A 113 26.48 16.30 -8.14
CA TYR A 113 25.30 15.81 -7.43
C TYR A 113 25.56 15.71 -5.93
N PRO A 114 25.57 16.84 -5.20
CA PRO A 114 25.77 16.83 -3.77
C PRO A 114 24.64 16.07 -3.06
N THR A 115 24.93 15.46 -1.91
CA THR A 115 23.95 14.66 -1.15
C THR A 115 22.68 15.45 -0.80
N VAL A 116 22.78 16.76 -0.59
CA VAL A 116 21.62 17.63 -0.35
C VAL A 116 20.67 17.65 -1.55
N PHE A 117 21.22 17.65 -2.77
CA PHE A 117 20.44 17.54 -4.00
C PHE A 117 19.79 16.16 -4.10
N LEU A 118 20.54 15.08 -3.88
CA LEU A 118 19.99 13.71 -3.90
C LEU A 118 18.84 13.53 -2.91
N ASN A 119 19.01 14.01 -1.66
CA ASN A 119 18.00 13.93 -0.61
C ASN A 119 16.74 14.78 -0.88
N SER A 120 16.78 15.66 -1.88
CA SER A 120 15.65 16.49 -2.31
C SER A 120 14.85 15.88 -3.47
N LEU A 121 15.37 14.82 -4.10
CA LEU A 121 14.69 14.16 -5.19
C LEU A 121 13.49 13.36 -4.65
N GLU A 122 12.38 13.45 -5.36
CA GLU A 122 11.18 12.62 -5.12
C GLU A 122 10.79 11.89 -6.43
N PRO A 123 11.61 10.93 -6.90
CA PRO A 123 11.31 10.20 -8.12
C PRO A 123 10.04 9.35 -7.95
N SER A 124 9.24 9.26 -9.01
CA SER A 124 8.09 8.35 -9.03
C SER A 124 8.55 6.90 -8.90
N GLY A 125 7.96 6.15 -7.97
CA GLY A 125 8.23 4.72 -7.80
C GLY A 125 9.36 4.39 -6.82
N THR A 126 10.01 5.38 -6.22
CA THR A 126 10.97 5.19 -5.12
C THR A 126 10.43 5.74 -3.81
N PRO A 127 10.75 5.14 -2.66
CA PRO A 127 10.43 5.73 -1.37
C PRO A 127 11.07 7.11 -1.20
N LEU A 128 10.42 7.99 -0.44
CA LEU A 128 10.97 9.30 -0.07
C LEU A 128 12.25 9.14 0.75
N HIS A 129 13.17 10.11 0.64
CA HIS A 129 14.40 10.14 1.45
C HIS A 129 14.13 10.01 2.97
N LYS A 130 12.98 10.50 3.44
CA LYS A 130 12.54 10.35 4.83
C LYS A 130 11.27 9.51 4.87
N ILE A 131 11.36 8.35 5.51
CA ILE A 131 10.20 7.49 5.75
C ILE A 131 9.88 7.51 7.24
N PHE A 132 8.60 7.60 7.56
CA PHE A 132 8.10 7.51 8.92
C PHE A 132 7.31 6.21 9.07
N LEU A 133 7.65 5.41 10.08
CA LEU A 133 7.03 4.13 10.37
C LEU A 133 6.59 4.06 11.83
N LYS A 134 5.62 3.20 12.09
CA LYS A 134 5.09 2.90 13.43
C LYS A 134 4.86 1.39 13.53
N VAL A 135 5.03 0.85 14.73
CA VAL A 135 4.65 -0.55 15.01
C VAL A 135 3.14 -0.70 14.81
N GLY A 136 2.73 -1.80 14.17
CA GLY A 136 1.35 -2.11 13.82
C GLY A 136 0.87 -1.48 12.49
N VAL A 137 1.72 -0.73 11.78
CA VAL A 137 1.35 -0.18 10.46
C VAL A 137 1.52 -1.25 9.39
N LEU A 138 0.54 -1.30 8.49
CA LEU A 138 0.61 -2.05 7.24
C LEU A 138 1.45 -1.28 6.21
N ILE A 139 2.49 -1.92 5.68
CA ILE A 139 3.36 -1.39 4.62
C ILE A 139 3.33 -2.30 3.40
N MET A 140 3.53 -1.73 2.22
CA MET A 140 3.76 -2.47 0.98
C MET A 140 5.22 -2.36 0.59
N LEU A 141 5.86 -3.49 0.32
CA LEU A 141 7.21 -3.52 -0.20
C LEU A 141 7.19 -3.24 -1.70
N LEU A 142 7.84 -2.16 -2.13
CA LEU A 142 7.91 -1.72 -3.54
C LEU A 142 9.06 -2.37 -4.33
N ARG A 143 9.57 -3.52 -3.88
CA ARG A 143 10.71 -4.20 -4.51
C ARG A 143 10.20 -5.15 -5.60
N ASN A 144 10.99 -5.31 -6.67
CA ASN A 144 10.79 -6.35 -7.67
C ASN A 144 11.12 -7.73 -7.05
N SER A 145 10.27 -8.18 -6.14
CA SER A 145 10.33 -9.47 -5.48
C SER A 145 9.28 -10.40 -6.11
N ASP A 146 9.50 -11.70 -6.07
CA ASP A 146 8.44 -12.68 -6.32
C ASP A 146 7.90 -13.14 -4.96
N PRO A 147 6.62 -12.90 -4.60
CA PRO A 147 5.56 -12.28 -5.39
C PRO A 147 5.65 -10.73 -5.50
N PRO A 148 5.08 -10.12 -6.56
CA PRO A 148 5.28 -8.71 -6.93
C PRO A 148 4.69 -7.66 -5.96
N ILE A 149 3.84 -8.08 -5.03
CA ILE A 149 3.25 -7.19 -4.02
C ILE A 149 3.27 -7.93 -2.69
N LEU A 150 4.22 -7.57 -1.83
CA LEU A 150 4.32 -8.09 -0.48
C LEU A 150 3.76 -7.05 0.49
N MET A 151 2.70 -7.41 1.19
CA MET A 151 2.13 -6.60 2.25
C MET A 151 2.65 -7.12 3.58
N LEU A 152 3.08 -6.21 4.45
CA LEU A 152 3.79 -6.51 5.68
C LEU A 152 3.22 -5.68 6.83
N ILE A 153 3.15 -6.24 8.03
CA ILE A 153 2.80 -5.48 9.23
C ILE A 153 4.04 -5.31 10.10
N VAL A 154 4.37 -4.05 10.40
CA VAL A 154 5.54 -3.70 11.21
C VAL A 154 5.39 -4.25 12.62
N LYS A 155 6.31 -5.10 13.03
CA LYS A 155 6.38 -5.69 14.38
C LYS A 155 7.38 -4.95 15.26
N THR A 156 8.59 -4.70 14.74
CA THR A 156 9.66 -4.03 15.48
C THR A 156 10.43 -3.07 14.57
N LEU A 157 10.84 -1.93 15.13
CA LEU A 157 11.59 -0.89 14.42
C LEU A 157 12.99 -0.74 15.03
N LEU A 158 13.99 -1.43 14.46
CA LEU A 158 15.41 -1.36 14.84
C LEU A 158 16.14 -0.26 14.06
N SER A 159 17.39 0.06 14.39
CA SER A 159 18.06 1.26 13.85
C SER A 159 18.12 1.30 12.32
N ASN A 160 18.47 0.19 11.69
CA ASN A 160 18.61 0.05 10.23
C ASN A 160 17.86 -1.19 9.71
N VAL A 161 16.93 -1.73 10.48
CA VAL A 161 16.15 -2.92 10.10
C VAL A 161 14.74 -2.74 10.62
N THR A 162 13.76 -3.07 9.78
CA THR A 162 12.35 -3.21 10.14
C THR A 162 12.00 -4.69 10.14
N GLU A 163 11.57 -5.19 11.29
CA GLU A 163 10.99 -6.53 11.41
C GLU A 163 9.49 -6.41 11.14
N ALA A 164 8.98 -7.23 10.23
CA ALA A 164 7.57 -7.23 9.86
C ALA A 164 7.07 -8.64 9.59
N THR A 165 5.77 -8.86 9.77
CA THR A 165 5.12 -10.14 9.43
C THR A 165 4.50 -10.06 8.05
N ILE A 166 4.74 -11.06 7.21
CA ILE A 166 4.12 -11.20 5.89
C ILE A 166 2.64 -11.54 6.07
N ILE A 167 1.76 -10.81 5.39
CA ILE A 167 0.32 -11.01 5.53
C ILE A 167 -0.37 -11.56 4.28
N ASN A 168 0.34 -11.67 3.15
CA ASN A 168 -0.21 -12.15 1.90
C ASN A 168 0.77 -13.07 1.17
N GLY A 169 0.23 -14.01 0.38
CA GLY A 169 1.04 -14.97 -0.39
C GLY A 169 1.31 -16.28 0.37
N CYS A 170 2.20 -17.10 -0.18
CA CYS A 170 2.55 -18.42 0.35
C CYS A 170 3.24 -18.35 1.71
N ASP A 171 3.99 -17.26 1.94
CA ASP A 171 4.78 -17.04 3.17
C ASP A 171 3.99 -16.24 4.22
N SER A 172 2.65 -16.22 4.13
CA SER A 172 1.81 -15.51 5.10
C SER A 172 2.01 -16.06 6.51
N GLY A 173 2.29 -15.16 7.45
CA GLY A 173 2.61 -15.48 8.84
C GLY A 173 4.11 -15.50 9.14
N GLU A 174 4.97 -15.59 8.12
CA GLU A 174 6.42 -15.59 8.28
C GLU A 174 6.96 -14.19 8.60
N GLU A 175 8.15 -14.17 9.21
CA GLU A 175 8.86 -12.92 9.56
C GLU A 175 9.79 -12.48 8.42
N ALA A 176 9.76 -11.18 8.13
CA ALA A 176 10.60 -10.51 7.14
C ALA A 176 11.42 -9.41 7.80
N PHE A 177 12.69 -9.32 7.40
CA PHE A 177 13.61 -8.28 7.83
C PHE A 177 13.92 -7.36 6.65
N ILE A 178 13.51 -6.10 6.76
CA ILE A 178 13.68 -5.09 5.72
C ILE A 178 14.81 -4.15 6.15
N PRO A 179 15.92 -4.07 5.41
CA PRO A 179 16.98 -3.10 5.67
C PRO A 179 16.55 -1.66 5.38
#